data_AF-A0AAN5N625-F1
#
_entry.id   AF-A0AAN5N625-F1
#
_cell.length_a   1.000
_cell.length_b   1.000
_cell.length_c   1.000
_cell.angle_alpha   90.00
_cell.angle_beta   90.00
_cell.angle_gamma   90.00
#
_symmetry.space_group_name_H-M   'P 1'
#
loop_
_entity.id
_entity.type
_entity.pdbx_description
1 polymer ?
#
loop_
_entity_poly.entity_id
_entity_poly.type
_entity_poly.pdbx_seq_one_letter_code
_entity_poly.pdbx_strand_id
1 'polypeptide(L)'
;MIKAIVIPTPKRLKKYIRDTDFKKKAKSFVTPERAIIYGTIGTGVTIMSLSDVPAKPFVIGSLLYHGVAYEILEKWYDEYGNDEELIEMIMQNRDYWNNFYMRF
;
A
#
# COMPACT_ATOMS: atom_id res chain seq x y z
N MET A 1 0.35 26.35 -31.18
CA MET A 1 0.17 24.97 -31.67
C MET A 1 -0.70 24.23 -30.64
N ILE A 2 -2.01 24.11 -30.88
CA ILE A 2 -2.90 23.38 -29.97
C ILE A 2 -2.69 21.89 -30.26
N LYS A 3 -2.07 21.15 -29.34
CA LYS A 3 -1.97 19.68 -29.43
C LYS A 3 -3.39 19.12 -29.33
N ALA A 4 -3.91 18.60 -30.44
CA ALA A 4 -5.14 17.84 -30.42
C ALA A 4 -4.96 16.63 -29.50
N ILE A 5 -5.65 16.62 -28.37
CA ILE A 5 -5.76 15.44 -27.51
C ILE A 5 -6.63 14.46 -28.29
N VAL A 6 -5.99 13.50 -28.96
CA VAL A 6 -6.69 12.43 -29.66
C VAL A 6 -7.28 11.51 -28.60
N ILE A 7 -8.55 11.75 -28.24
CA ILE A 7 -9.29 10.89 -27.33
C ILE A 7 -9.47 9.53 -28.02
N PRO A 8 -8.92 8.42 -27.46
CA PRO A 8 -9.06 7.12 -28.07
C PRO A 8 -10.54 6.74 -28.16
N THR A 9 -10.99 6.33 -29.34
CA THR A 9 -12.37 5.85 -29.56
C THR A 9 -12.69 4.72 -28.58
N PRO A 10 -13.92 4.58 -28.05
CA PRO A 10 -14.25 3.55 -27.05
C PRO A 10 -13.85 2.12 -27.44
N LYS A 11 -13.87 1.81 -28.75
CA LYS A 11 -13.38 0.54 -29.31
C LYS A 11 -11.87 0.35 -29.13
N ARG A 12 -11.06 1.41 -29.31
CA ARG A 12 -9.61 1.40 -29.07
C ARG A 12 -9.29 1.30 -27.59
N LEU A 13 -10.05 1.99 -26.72
CA LEU A 13 -9.90 1.90 -25.27
C LEU A 13 -10.18 0.47 -24.77
N LYS A 14 -11.28 -0.15 -25.25
CA LYS A 14 -11.66 -1.53 -24.90
C LYS A 14 -10.63 -2.56 -25.38
N LYS A 15 -10.04 -2.34 -26.56
CA LYS A 15 -8.92 -3.14 -27.05
C LYS A 15 -7.66 -2.94 -26.21
N TYR A 16 -7.34 -1.70 -25.83
CA TYR A 16 -6.20 -1.42 -24.96
C TYR A 16 -6.37 -2.07 -23.58
N ILE A 17 -7.55 -2.00 -22.95
CA ILE A 17 -7.83 -2.65 -21.66
C ILE A 17 -7.77 -4.18 -21.75
N ARG A 18 -8.11 -4.74 -22.91
CA ARG A 18 -8.10 -6.19 -23.17
C ARG A 18 -6.70 -6.72 -23.55
N ASP A 19 -5.93 -5.95 -24.31
CA ASP A 19 -4.58 -6.29 -24.79
C ASP A 19 -3.49 -5.89 -23.77
N THR A 20 -3.76 -4.87 -22.94
CA THR A 20 -3.02 -4.73 -21.68
C THR A 20 -3.43 -5.95 -20.88
N ASP A 21 -2.45 -6.73 -20.46
CA ASP A 21 -2.61 -7.92 -19.65
C ASP A 21 -3.07 -7.50 -18.24
N PHE A 22 -4.17 -6.74 -18.14
CA PHE A 22 -4.68 -6.12 -16.92
C PHE A 22 -5.05 -7.21 -15.93
N LYS A 23 -5.48 -8.39 -16.41
CA LYS A 23 -5.66 -9.58 -15.57
C LYS A 23 -4.34 -10.12 -15.00
N LYS A 24 -3.23 -10.06 -15.75
CA LYS A 24 -1.91 -10.53 -15.32
C LYS A 24 -1.18 -9.51 -14.44
N LYS A 25 -1.21 -8.22 -14.80
CA LYS A 25 -0.78 -7.11 -13.95
C LYS A 25 -1.64 -7.03 -12.69
N ALA A 26 -2.96 -7.10 -12.78
CA ALA A 26 -3.80 -7.16 -11.58
C ALA A 26 -3.52 -8.42 -10.75
N LYS A 27 -3.25 -9.58 -11.36
CA LYS A 27 -2.82 -10.77 -10.60
C LYS A 27 -1.50 -10.57 -9.86
N SER A 28 -0.56 -9.82 -10.41
CA SER A 28 0.70 -9.49 -9.71
C SER A 28 0.50 -8.43 -8.62
N PHE A 29 -0.54 -7.59 -8.69
CA PHE A 29 -0.88 -6.60 -7.67
C PHE A 29 -1.86 -7.11 -6.60
N VAL A 30 -2.61 -8.18 -6.87
CA VAL A 30 -3.64 -8.72 -5.96
C VAL A 30 -3.09 -9.98 -5.31
N THR A 31 -2.21 -9.79 -4.34
CA THR A 31 -1.92 -10.84 -3.35
C THR A 31 -3.13 -10.97 -2.40
N PRO A 32 -3.40 -12.15 -1.84
CA PRO A 32 -4.49 -12.32 -0.85
C PRO A 32 -4.35 -11.37 0.34
N GLU A 33 -3.12 -11.11 0.78
CA GLU A 33 -2.80 -10.20 1.88
C GLU A 33 -3.15 -8.75 1.54
N ARG A 34 -2.73 -8.25 0.37
CA ARG A 34 -3.11 -6.91 -0.12
C ARG A 34 -4.63 -6.76 -0.21
N ALA A 35 -5.32 -7.79 -0.71
CA ALA A 35 -6.78 -7.77 -0.81
C ALA A 35 -7.46 -7.68 0.57
N ILE A 36 -6.94 -8.38 1.58
CA ILE A 36 -7.45 -8.33 2.95
C ILE A 36 -7.16 -6.95 3.58
N ILE A 37 -5.95 -6.43 3.44
CA ILE A 37 -5.54 -5.14 4.01
C ILE A 37 -6.38 -4.01 3.39
N TYR A 38 -6.45 -3.94 2.06
CA TYR A 38 -7.25 -2.91 1.39
C TYR A 38 -8.74 -3.08 1.58
N GLY A 39 -9.23 -4.32 1.65
CA GLY A 39 -10.61 -4.61 2.02
C GLY A 39 -10.95 -4.09 3.42
N THR A 40 -10.06 -4.32 4.39
CA THR A 40 -10.23 -3.87 5.78
C THR A 40 -10.19 -2.35 5.88
N ILE A 41 -9.20 -1.71 5.24
CA ILE A 41 -9.08 -0.24 5.21
C ILE A 41 -10.32 0.37 4.55
N GLY A 42 -10.70 -0.10 3.36
CA GLY A 42 -11.86 0.41 2.62
C GLY A 42 -13.17 0.26 3.40
N THR A 43 -13.38 -0.89 4.03
CA THR A 43 -14.56 -1.15 4.87
C THR A 43 -14.56 -0.23 6.10
N GLY A 44 -13.43 -0.11 6.79
CA GLY A 44 -13.30 0.78 7.95
C GLY A 44 -13.54 2.25 7.61
N VAL A 45 -12.98 2.73 6.49
CA VAL A 45 -13.19 4.11 6.01
C VAL A 45 -14.65 4.35 5.65
N THR A 46 -15.31 3.38 5.01
CA THR A 46 -16.73 3.47 4.64
C THR A 46 -17.61 3.57 5.88
N ILE A 47 -17.39 2.69 6.87
CA ILE A 47 -18.13 2.71 8.14
C ILE A 47 -17.93 4.04 8.87
N MET A 48 -16.68 4.53 8.97
CA MET A 48 -16.40 5.79 9.67
C MET A 48 -16.93 7.01 8.92
N SER A 49 -17.06 6.94 7.59
CA SER A 49 -17.65 8.00 6.78
C SER A 49 -19.17 8.12 6.98
N LEU A 50 -19.84 7.01 7.32
CA LEU A 50 -21.27 6.96 7.64
C LEU A 50 -21.57 7.28 9.11
N SER A 51 -20.54 7.48 9.94
CA SER A 51 -20.67 7.69 11.39
C SER A 51 -20.46 9.15 11.77
N ASP A 52 -21.30 9.68 12.66
CA ASP A 52 -21.16 11.03 13.23
C ASP A 52 -20.23 11.04 14.45
N VAL A 53 -18.97 10.66 14.22
CA VAL A 53 -17.93 10.68 15.24
C VAL A 53 -17.00 11.89 15.01
N PRO A 54 -16.78 12.78 15.99
CA PRO A 54 -15.93 13.97 15.82
C PRO A 54 -14.49 13.63 15.41
N ALA A 55 -13.96 12.50 15.90
CA ALA A 55 -12.60 12.03 15.61
C ALA A 55 -12.47 11.25 14.29
N LYS A 56 -13.51 11.18 13.45
CA LYS A 56 -13.48 10.41 12.18
C LYS A 56 -12.28 10.71 11.26
N PRO A 57 -11.78 11.96 11.11
CA PRO A 57 -10.65 12.21 10.22
C PRO A 57 -9.37 11.56 10.73
N PHE A 58 -9.18 11.47 12.05
CA PHE A 58 -8.02 10.80 12.65
C PHE A 58 -8.08 9.29 12.44
N VAL A 59 -9.25 8.69 12.59
CA VAL A 59 -9.43 7.24 12.37
C VAL A 59 -9.22 6.89 10.90
N ILE A 60 -9.83 7.65 9.98
CA ILE A 60 -9.64 7.48 8.53
C ILE A 60 -8.17 7.70 8.15
N GLY A 61 -7.55 8.77 8.66
CA GLY A 61 -6.14 9.06 8.43
C GLY A 61 -5.22 7.94 8.93
N SER A 62 -5.49 7.38 10.11
CA SER A 62 -4.76 6.23 10.64
C SER A 62 -4.92 5.00 9.75
N LEU A 63 -6.15 4.66 9.33
CA LEU A 63 -6.40 3.53 8.43
C LEU A 63 -5.64 3.67 7.11
N LEU A 64 -5.63 4.86 6.52
CA LEU A 64 -4.88 5.15 5.30
C LEU A 64 -3.37 5.07 5.52
N TYR A 65 -2.87 5.59 6.65
CA TYR A 65 -1.46 5.50 7.02
C TYR A 65 -0.98 4.05 7.07
N HIS A 66 -1.76 3.14 7.67
CA HIS A 66 -1.39 1.72 7.73
C HIS A 66 -1.29 1.08 6.34
N GLY A 67 -2.18 1.45 5.40
CA GLY A 67 -2.09 0.98 4.01
C GLY A 67 -0.83 1.48 3.30
N VAL A 68 -0.48 2.76 3.48
CA VAL A 68 0.74 3.34 2.89
C VAL A 68 1.99 2.74 3.52
N ALA A 69 2.01 2.58 4.85
CA ALA A 69 3.13 1.97 5.57
C ALA A 69 3.37 0.53 5.11
N TYR A 70 2.31 -0.25 4.92
CA TYR A 70 2.41 -1.60 4.38
C TYR A 70 3.08 -1.63 3.01
N GLU A 71 2.66 -0.78 2.06
CA GLU A 71 3.29 -0.72 0.72
C GLU A 71 4.76 -0.32 0.76
N ILE A 72 5.14 0.57 1.69
CA ILE A 72 6.54 0.95 1.87
C ILE A 72 7.34 -0.24 2.43
N LEU A 73 6.82 -0.93 3.44
CA LEU A 73 7.47 -2.08 4.05
C LEU A 73 7.58 -3.25 3.09
N GLU A 74 6.56 -3.52 2.28
CA GLU A 74 6.57 -4.58 1.28
C GLU A 74 7.61 -4.29 0.19
N LYS A 75 7.66 -3.06 -0.33
CA LYS A 75 8.71 -2.66 -1.29
C LYS A 75 10.10 -2.76 -0.69
N TRP A 76 10.26 -2.32 0.55
CA TRP A 76 11.53 -2.44 1.27
C TRP A 76 11.91 -3.90 1.46
N TYR A 77 10.97 -4.79 1.78
CA TYR A 77 11.21 -6.22 1.93
C TYR A 77 11.53 -6.89 0.59
N ASP A 78 10.86 -6.50 -0.50
CA ASP A 78 11.19 -7.00 -1.84
C ASP A 78 12.60 -6.59 -2.28
N GLU A 79 13.05 -5.40 -1.89
CA GLU A 79 14.34 -4.83 -2.29
C GLU A 79 15.50 -5.29 -1.39
N TYR A 80 15.26 -5.42 -0.09
CA TYR A 80 16.29 -5.66 0.93
C TYR A 80 16.03 -6.85 1.86
N GLY A 81 14.89 -7.53 1.73
CA GLY A 81 14.49 -8.60 2.66
C GLY A 81 15.33 -9.87 2.59
N ASN A 82 16.21 -10.00 1.60
CA ASN A 82 17.22 -11.06 1.49
C ASN A 82 18.65 -10.54 1.70
N ASP A 83 18.81 -9.27 2.06
CA ASP A 83 20.11 -8.67 2.37
C ASP A 83 20.49 -9.03 3.82
N GLU A 84 21.26 -10.12 3.97
CA GLU A 84 21.71 -10.63 5.26
C GLU A 84 22.46 -9.57 6.08
N GLU A 85 23.24 -8.71 5.44
CA GLU A 85 24.02 -7.66 6.11
C GLU A 85 23.12 -6.55 6.67
N LEU A 86 22.08 -6.16 5.92
CA LEU A 86 21.09 -5.18 6.38
C LEU A 86 20.21 -5.74 7.51
N ILE A 87 19.83 -7.01 7.43
CA ILE A 87 19.07 -7.70 8.49
C ILE A 87 19.91 -7.76 9.77
N GLU A 88 21.18 -8.14 9.68
CA GLU A 88 22.10 -8.14 10.81
C GLU A 88 22.27 -6.74 11.40
N MET A 89 22.40 -5.68 10.59
CA MET A 89 22.46 -4.30 11.08
C MET A 89 21.19 -3.86 11.84
N ILE A 90 20.01 -4.24 11.37
CA ILE A 90 18.74 -3.94 12.05
C ILE A 90 18.61 -4.76 13.35
N MET A 91 19.04 -6.02 13.34
CA MET A 91 19.04 -6.89 14.52
C MET A 91 20.08 -6.46 15.57
N GLN A 92 21.24 -5.93 15.17
CA GLN A 92 22.22 -5.35 16.11
C GLN A 92 21.68 -4.07 16.77
N ASN A 93 20.86 -3.28 16.06
CA ASN A 93 20.13 -2.17 16.66
C ASN A 93 19.07 -2.63 17.68
N ARG A 94 18.65 -3.90 17.67
CA ARG A 94 17.74 -4.45 18.68
C ARG A 94 18.36 -4.47 20.08
N ASP A 95 19.68 -4.67 20.18
CA ASP A 95 20.41 -4.55 21.45
C ASP A 95 20.49 -3.09 21.94
N TYR A 96 20.54 -2.13 21.01
CA TYR A 96 20.44 -0.71 21.33
C TYR A 96 19.06 -0.36 21.90
N TRP A 97 17.97 -0.84 21.27
CA TRP A 97 16.61 -0.67 21.77
C TRP A 97 16.36 -1.38 23.11
N ASN A 98 16.84 -2.62 23.28
CA ASN A 98 16.74 -3.32 24.56
C ASN A 98 17.48 -2.59 25.69
N ASN A 99 18.66 -2.02 25.42
CA ASN A 99 19.38 -1.20 26.41
C ASN A 99 18.73 0.16 26.66
N PHE A 100 18.04 0.74 25.68
CA PHE A 100 17.28 1.97 25.83
C PHE A 100 16.04 1.76 26.71
N TYR A 101 15.28 0.68 26.50
CA TYR A 101 14.10 0.36 27.31
C TYR A 101 14.43 -0.11 28.73
N MET A 102 15.62 -0.65 28.99
CA MET A 102 16.07 -0.97 30.35
C MET A 102 16.64 0.24 31.14
N ARG A 103 16.71 1.41 30.51
CA ARG A 103 17.22 2.65 31.13
C ARG A 103 16.13 3.61 31.62
N PHE A 104 14.86 3.26 31.45
CA PHE A 104 13.70 4.02 31.93
C PHE A 104 12.83 3.17 32.86
#